data_AF-A0A5R2MY48-F1
#
_entry.id   AF-A0A5R2MY48-F1
#
_cell.length_a   1.000
_cell.length_b   1.000
_cell.length_c   1.000
_cell.angle_alpha   90.00
_cell.angle_beta   90.00
_cell.angle_gamma   90.00
#
_symmetry.space_group_name_H-M   'P 1'
#
loop_
_entity.id
_entity.type
_entity.pdbx_description
1 polymer ?
#
loop_
_entity_poly.entity_id
_entity_poly.type
_entity_poly.pdbx_seq_one_letter_code
_entity_poly.pdbx_strand_id
1 'polypeptide(L)'
;MTAAPYPFSARHIGPGLADVRAMLTVIGVPSVETLISQAVPRSIRLDQPLDLPAPASEAEALAELSATMAKNKVLKSFIGAGYHGVHVPPVIQRNLFENPAWYTAYTPYQAEISQG
;
A
#
# COMPACT_ATOMS: atom_id res chain seq x y z
N MET A 1 26.38 15.07 -3.53
CA MET A 1 26.08 13.80 -4.24
C MET A 1 24.81 13.25 -3.64
N THR A 2 23.66 13.56 -4.24
CA THR A 2 22.36 13.05 -3.77
C THR A 2 22.27 11.57 -4.11
N ALA A 3 22.18 10.72 -3.08
CA ALA A 3 21.92 9.30 -3.27
C ALA A 3 20.66 9.11 -4.11
N ALA A 4 20.69 8.17 -5.07
CA ALA A 4 19.50 7.81 -5.83
C ALA A 4 18.37 7.43 -4.86
N PRO A 5 17.13 7.90 -5.09
CA PRO A 5 16.03 7.63 -4.18
C PRO A 5 15.81 6.11 -4.05
N TYR A 6 15.67 5.62 -2.82
CA TYR A 6 15.30 4.23 -2.56
C TYR A 6 13.93 3.95 -3.19
N PRO A 7 13.72 2.82 -3.88
CA PRO A 7 12.41 2.48 -4.42
C PRO A 7 11.43 2.20 -3.28
N PHE A 8 10.14 2.56 -3.47
CA PHE A 8 9.08 2.29 -2.47
C PHE A 8 9.00 0.80 -2.09
N SER A 9 9.27 -0.10 -3.05
CA SER A 9 9.31 -1.55 -2.79
C SER A 9 10.28 -1.94 -1.67
N ALA A 10 11.39 -1.22 -1.48
CA ALA A 10 12.34 -1.46 -0.40
C ALA A 10 11.86 -0.95 0.97
N ARG A 11 10.84 -0.09 1.01
CA ARG A 11 10.14 0.31 2.26
C ARG A 11 8.95 -0.57 2.56
N HIS A 12 8.27 -1.03 1.50
CA HIS A 12 7.05 -1.81 1.59
C HIS A 12 7.32 -3.30 1.87
N ILE A 13 8.31 -3.89 1.21
CA ILE A 13 8.68 -5.30 1.40
C ILE A 13 9.64 -5.39 2.58
N GLY A 14 9.18 -5.99 3.68
CA GLY A 14 9.98 -6.12 4.90
C GLY A 14 11.27 -6.94 4.74
N PRO A 15 11.21 -8.19 4.22
CA PRO A 15 12.39 -9.03 4.08
C PRO A 15 13.40 -8.50 3.06
N GLY A 16 14.64 -8.30 3.50
CA GLY A 16 15.75 -7.96 2.61
C GLY A 16 16.33 -9.19 1.91
N LEU A 17 17.34 -8.97 1.05
CA LEU A 17 17.99 -10.06 0.31
C LEU A 17 18.65 -11.13 1.20
N ALA A 18 19.12 -10.76 2.39
CA ALA A 18 19.68 -11.71 3.34
C ALA A 18 18.58 -12.57 3.99
N ASP A 19 17.48 -11.95 4.41
CA ASP A 19 16.32 -12.63 4.99
C ASP A 19 15.70 -13.59 3.98
N VAL A 20 15.52 -13.15 2.73
CA VAL A 20 14.99 -14.00 1.65
C VAL A 20 15.87 -15.23 1.44
N ARG A 21 17.20 -15.07 1.41
CA ARG A 21 18.13 -16.21 1.29
C ARG A 21 18.05 -17.17 2.48
N ALA A 22 17.94 -16.64 3.70
CA ALA A 22 17.78 -17.46 4.90
C ALA A 22 16.46 -18.24 4.88
N MET A 23 15.34 -17.58 4.54
CA MET A 23 14.03 -18.22 4.41
C MET A 23 14.03 -19.31 3.34
N LEU A 24 14.57 -19.04 2.15
CA LEU A 24 14.69 -20.02 1.06
C LEU A 24 15.51 -21.25 1.47
N THR A 25 16.59 -21.03 2.22
CA THR A 25 17.42 -22.12 2.77
C THR A 25 16.62 -23.00 3.74
N VAL A 26 15.82 -22.40 4.63
CA VAL A 26 14.99 -23.14 5.60
C VAL A 26 13.98 -24.04 4.90
N ILE A 27 13.35 -23.56 3.82
CA ILE A 27 12.36 -24.34 3.06
C ILE A 27 12.98 -25.18 1.94
N GLY A 28 14.32 -25.20 1.81
CA GLY A 28 15.03 -26.06 0.88
C GLY A 28 14.85 -25.72 -0.62
N VAL A 29 14.50 -24.47 -0.96
CA VAL A 29 14.34 -24.04 -2.36
C VAL A 29 15.45 -23.07 -2.77
N PRO A 30 15.97 -23.15 -4.01
CA PRO A 30 17.15 -22.38 -4.42
C PRO A 30 16.85 -20.93 -4.81
N SER A 31 15.59 -20.59 -5.11
CA SER A 31 15.21 -19.23 -5.53
C SER A 31 13.72 -18.95 -5.35
N VAL A 32 13.36 -17.66 -5.34
CA VAL A 32 11.96 -17.22 -5.38
C VAL A 32 11.25 -17.70 -6.64
N GLU A 33 11.92 -17.71 -7.80
CA GLU A 33 11.33 -18.24 -9.05
C GLU A 33 10.96 -19.72 -8.92
N THR A 34 11.84 -20.51 -8.30
CA THR A 34 11.58 -21.93 -8.05
C THR A 34 10.37 -22.10 -7.13
N LEU A 35 10.32 -21.33 -6.03
CA LEU A 35 9.17 -21.33 -5.11
C LEU A 35 7.86 -21.01 -5.84
N ILE A 36 7.83 -19.97 -6.68
CA ILE A 36 6.64 -19.59 -7.45
C ILE A 36 6.23 -20.71 -8.42
N SER A 37 7.18 -21.31 -9.15
CA SER A 37 6.90 -22.39 -10.09
C SER A 37 6.32 -23.66 -9.44
N GLN A 38 6.69 -23.93 -8.18
CA GLN A 38 6.17 -25.07 -7.43
C GLN A 38 4.79 -24.78 -6.82
N ALA A 39 4.49 -23.51 -6.50
CA ALA A 39 3.26 -23.11 -5.83
C ALA A 39 2.11 -22.77 -6.82
N VAL A 40 2.41 -22.15 -7.96
CA VAL A 40 1.41 -21.67 -8.92
C VAL A 40 1.49 -22.50 -10.21
N PRO A 41 0.41 -23.21 -10.60
CA PRO A 41 0.39 -23.99 -11.83
C PRO A 41 0.72 -23.16 -13.06
N ARG A 42 1.62 -23.66 -13.92
CA ARG A 42 2.05 -22.95 -15.14
C ARG A 42 0.88 -22.60 -16.07
N SER A 43 -0.17 -23.42 -16.13
CA SER A 43 -1.33 -23.21 -17.01
C SER A 43 -2.11 -21.92 -16.73
N ILE A 44 -1.93 -21.30 -15.56
CA ILE A 44 -2.60 -20.06 -15.16
C ILE A 44 -1.61 -18.92 -14.87
N ARG A 45 -0.32 -19.12 -15.09
CA ARG A 45 0.70 -18.07 -14.92
C ARG A 45 0.69 -17.14 -16.12
N LEU A 46 0.92 -15.85 -15.87
CA LEU A 46 1.12 -14.88 -16.94
C LEU A 46 2.52 -15.07 -17.55
N ASP A 47 2.58 -15.25 -18.87
CA ASP A 47 3.82 -15.48 -19.62
C ASP A 47 4.54 -14.19 -20.05
N GLN A 48 4.04 -13.04 -19.60
CA GLN A 48 4.60 -11.73 -19.90
C GLN A 48 4.60 -10.85 -18.64
N PRO A 49 5.50 -9.86 -18.53
CA PRO A 49 5.41 -8.84 -17.50
C PRO A 49 4.08 -8.08 -17.57
N LEU A 50 3.68 -7.46 -16.46
CA LEU A 50 2.57 -6.52 -16.46
C LEU A 50 2.92 -5.30 -17.31
N ASP A 51 1.98 -4.87 -18.16
CA ASP A 51 2.10 -3.64 -18.93
C ASP A 51 1.72 -2.44 -18.05
N LEU A 52 2.71 -1.93 -17.31
CA LEU A 52 2.56 -0.82 -16.36
C LEU A 52 3.61 0.27 -16.66
N PRO A 53 3.31 1.54 -16.33
CA PRO A 53 4.31 2.60 -16.36
C PRO A 53 5.52 2.27 -15.48
N ALA A 54 6.64 2.93 -15.77
CA ALA A 54 7.81 2.85 -14.88
C ALA A 54 7.42 3.25 -13.45
N PRO A 55 7.99 2.59 -12.42
CA PRO A 55 7.64 2.89 -11.05
C PRO A 55 8.04 4.32 -10.69
N ALA A 56 7.09 5.09 -10.17
CA ALA A 56 7.35 6.38 -9.56
C ALA A 56 8.00 6.21 -8.18
N SER A 57 8.86 7.16 -7.79
CA SER A 57 9.22 7.33 -6.38
C SER A 57 8.01 7.81 -5.56
N GLU A 58 8.09 7.70 -4.23
CA GLU A 58 7.03 8.18 -3.32
C GLU A 58 6.71 9.67 -3.56
N ALA A 59 7.73 10.49 -3.78
CA ALA A 59 7.57 11.93 -4.01
C ALA A 59 6.91 12.23 -5.37
N GLU A 60 7.31 11.51 -6.43
CA GLU A 60 6.72 11.65 -7.75
C GLU A 60 5.25 11.24 -7.76
N ALA A 61 4.91 10.13 -7.10
CA ALA A 61 3.54 9.65 -7.01
C ALA A 61 2.61 10.67 -6.33
N LEU A 62 3.07 11.31 -5.23
CA LEU A 62 2.31 12.37 -4.56
C LEU A 62 2.15 13.62 -5.45
N ALA A 63 3.19 14.01 -6.19
CA ALA A 63 3.15 15.15 -7.09
C ALA A 63 2.17 14.92 -8.26
N GLU A 64 2.21 13.73 -8.86
CA GLU A 64 1.31 13.33 -9.94
C GLU A 64 -0.15 13.30 -9.47
N LEU A 65 -0.40 12.71 -8.30
CA LEU A 65 -1.73 12.66 -7.71
C LEU A 65 -2.26 14.07 -7.41
N SER A 66 -1.41 14.94 -6.85
CA SER A 66 -1.75 16.34 -6.57
C SER A 66 -2.14 17.10 -7.86
N ALA A 67 -1.36 16.94 -8.93
CA ALA A 67 -1.64 17.55 -10.23
C ALA A 67 -2.96 17.06 -10.84
N THR A 68 -3.30 15.78 -10.64
CA THR A 68 -4.58 15.22 -11.08
C THR A 68 -5.74 15.77 -10.24
N MET A 69 -5.59 15.79 -8.92
CA MET A 69 -6.60 16.30 -7.98
C MET A 69 -6.90 17.79 -8.18
N ALA A 70 -5.91 18.59 -8.62
CA ALA A 70 -6.08 20.01 -8.92
C ALA A 70 -7.08 20.30 -10.06
N LYS A 71 -7.44 19.29 -10.87
CA LYS A 71 -8.45 19.40 -11.93
C LYS A 71 -9.89 19.38 -11.37
N ASN A 72 -10.09 18.92 -10.13
CA ASN A 72 -11.40 18.85 -9.51
C ASN A 72 -11.90 20.25 -9.12
N LYS A 73 -13.23 20.46 -9.23
CA LYS A 73 -13.90 21.67 -8.75
C LYS A 73 -14.69 21.36 -7.49
N VAL A 74 -14.23 21.87 -6.36
CA VAL A 74 -14.92 21.72 -5.07
C VAL A 74 -16.00 22.81 -4.97
N LEU A 75 -17.27 22.41 -5.02
CA LEU A 75 -18.43 23.29 -4.94
C LEU A 75 -19.20 23.09 -3.63
N LYS A 76 -20.03 24.07 -3.27
CA LYS A 76 -21.06 23.87 -2.25
C LYS A 76 -22.22 23.07 -2.85
N SER A 77 -22.17 21.75 -2.67
CA SER A 77 -23.18 20.84 -3.24
C SER A 77 -24.41 20.73 -2.34
N PHE A 78 -25.56 21.16 -2.86
CA PHE A 78 -26.88 20.98 -2.22
C PHE A 78 -27.78 19.97 -2.95
N ILE A 79 -27.17 19.04 -3.70
CA ILE A 79 -27.88 18.01 -4.47
C ILE A 79 -28.68 17.07 -3.53
N GLY A 80 -28.16 16.78 -2.34
CA GLY A 80 -28.77 15.85 -1.40
C GLY A 80 -28.57 14.40 -1.83
N ALA A 81 -29.67 13.63 -1.95
CA ALA A 81 -29.65 12.22 -2.32
C ALA A 81 -28.80 11.31 -1.40
N GLY A 82 -28.77 11.61 -0.10
CA GLY A 82 -28.07 10.81 0.93
C GLY A 82 -26.66 11.30 1.28
N TYR A 83 -26.15 12.34 0.60
CA TYR A 83 -24.86 12.96 0.93
C TYR A 83 -25.02 14.44 1.25
N HIS A 84 -24.47 14.86 2.38
CA HIS A 84 -24.54 16.23 2.88
C HIS A 84 -23.15 16.67 3.35
N GLY A 85 -22.72 17.86 2.93
CA GLY A 85 -21.44 18.42 3.38
C GLY A 85 -21.46 18.70 4.90
N VAL A 86 -20.36 18.36 5.57
CA VAL A 86 -20.21 18.53 7.02
C VAL A 86 -18.85 19.15 7.35
N HIS A 87 -18.77 19.77 8.53
CA HIS A 87 -17.49 20.17 9.11
C HIS A 87 -16.93 19.00 9.92
N VAL A 88 -15.94 18.29 9.35
CA VAL A 88 -15.23 17.23 10.07
C VAL A 88 -14.39 17.88 11.19
N PRO A 89 -14.58 17.51 12.47
CA PRO A 89 -13.78 18.08 13.56
C PRO A 89 -12.28 17.79 13.35
N PRO A 90 -11.40 18.81 13.33
CA PRO A 90 -9.98 18.60 13.05
C PRO A 90 -9.29 17.63 14.02
N VAL A 91 -9.75 17.59 15.28
CA VAL A 91 -9.23 16.67 16.29
C VAL A 91 -9.51 15.20 15.94
N ILE A 92 -10.66 14.90 15.32
CA ILE A 92 -11.00 13.54 14.86
C ILE A 92 -10.23 13.19 13.61
N GLN A 93 -10.16 14.12 12.64
CA GLN A 93 -9.40 13.91 11.41
C GLN A 93 -7.93 13.56 11.73
N ARG A 94 -7.26 14.39 12.54
CA ARG A 94 -5.82 14.26 12.79
C ARG A 94 -5.44 13.08 13.67
N ASN A 95 -6.26 12.75 14.67
CA ASN A 95 -5.88 11.80 15.73
C ASN A 95 -6.53 10.43 15.60
N LEU A 96 -7.57 10.29 14.77
CA LEU A 96 -8.25 9.02 14.49
C LEU A 96 -8.09 8.67 13.01
N PHE A 97 -8.61 9.49 12.09
CA PHE A 97 -8.62 9.15 10.66
C PHE A 97 -7.21 9.08 10.04
N GLU A 98 -6.32 10.00 10.39
CA GLU A 98 -4.95 10.05 9.88
C GLU A 98 -3.94 9.30 10.78
N ASN A 99 -4.41 8.55 11.78
CA ASN A 99 -3.55 7.86 12.74
C ASN A 99 -3.50 6.35 12.49
N PRO A 100 -2.34 5.77 12.10
CA PRO A 100 -2.23 4.35 11.79
C PRO A 100 -2.57 3.44 12.97
N ALA A 101 -2.44 3.90 14.22
CA ALA A 101 -2.86 3.11 15.38
C ALA A 101 -4.36 2.79 15.38
N TRP A 102 -5.18 3.58 14.68
CA TRP A 102 -6.63 3.39 14.58
C TRP A 102 -7.07 2.68 13.30
N TYR A 103 -6.36 2.85 12.18
CA TYR A 103 -6.80 2.29 10.88
C TYR A 103 -6.04 1.05 10.41
N THR A 104 -4.98 0.63 11.10
CA THR A 104 -4.21 -0.57 10.69
C THR A 104 -4.69 -1.85 11.34
N ALA A 105 -5.34 -1.78 12.51
CA ALA A 105 -6.00 -2.93 13.11
C ALA A 105 -7.19 -3.38 12.24
N TYR A 106 -7.51 -4.67 12.31
CA TYR A 106 -8.65 -5.25 11.60
C TYR A 106 -9.81 -5.55 12.56
N THR A 107 -10.71 -6.44 12.16
CA THR A 107 -11.81 -6.90 13.02
C THR A 107 -11.30 -7.33 14.39
N PRO A 108 -11.94 -6.90 15.50
CA PRO A 108 -11.49 -7.16 16.86
C PRO A 108 -11.79 -8.61 17.30
N TYR A 109 -11.20 -9.59 16.62
CA TYR A 109 -11.32 -11.02 16.97
C TYR A 109 -10.61 -11.38 18.28
N GLN A 110 -9.68 -10.54 18.76
CA GLN A 110 -8.95 -10.70 20.01
C GLN A 110 -9.33 -9.57 20.97
N ALA A 111 -10.37 -9.81 21.75
CA ALA A 111 -10.98 -8.78 22.59
C ALA A 111 -10.00 -8.21 23.63
N GLU A 112 -9.09 -9.02 24.17
CA GLU A 112 -8.11 -8.65 25.20
C GLU A 112 -7.16 -7.52 24.76
N ILE A 113 -6.99 -7.33 23.45
CA ILE A 113 -6.14 -6.30 22.85
C ILE A 113 -6.92 -5.38 21.89
N SER A 114 -8.25 -5.29 22.03
CA SER A 114 -9.11 -4.52 21.11
C SER A 114 -10.32 -3.88 21.80
N GLN A 115 -10.16 -3.42 23.06
CA GLN A 115 -11.22 -2.77 23.84
C GLN A 115 -11.41 -1.27 23.54
N GLY A 116 -10.47 -0.68 22.77
CA GLY A 116 -10.45 0.75 22.46
C GLY A 116 -11.55 1.21 21.50
#